data_AF-A0A9E3QDU6-F1
#
_entry.id   AF-A0A9E3QDU6-F1
#
_cell.length_a   1.000
_cell.length_b   1.000
_cell.length_c   1.000
_cell.angle_alpha   90.00
_cell.angle_beta   90.00
_cell.angle_gamma   90.00
#
_symmetry.space_group_name_H-M   'P 1'
#
loop_
_entity.id
_entity.type
_entity.pdbx_description
1 polymer ?
#
loop_
_entity_poly.entity_id
_entity_poly.type
_entity_poly.pdbx_seq_one_letter_code
_entity_poly.pdbx_strand_id
1 'polypeptide(L)'
;MTTAPRPKPAPPQRSIRLMLMIQETQYTVRRVACDPLIGARAFRLLKEDGTLYDVIQTPFGPECDCPDFVFRRLGIDPAGCKHVQALVALGLIEPS
;
A
#
# COMPACT_ATOMS: atom_id res chain seq x y z
N MET A 1 -2.75 -25.67 47.92
CA MET A 1 -1.77 -25.22 46.89
C MET A 1 -2.43 -25.44 45.54
N THR A 2 -2.97 -24.40 44.93
CA THR A 2 -3.77 -24.51 43.69
C THR A 2 -2.89 -24.08 42.53
N THR A 3 -2.51 -25.03 41.67
CA THR A 3 -1.63 -24.79 40.54
C THR A 3 -2.40 -24.06 39.43
N ALA A 4 -1.90 -22.91 38.99
CA ALA A 4 -2.47 -22.16 37.88
C ALA A 4 -2.32 -22.93 36.55
N PRO A 5 -3.33 -22.91 35.66
CA PRO A 5 -3.25 -23.61 34.37
C PRO A 5 -2.22 -22.96 33.45
N ARG A 6 -1.49 -23.79 32.70
CA ARG A 6 -0.52 -23.33 31.69
C ARG A 6 -1.23 -22.53 30.57
N PRO A 7 -0.67 -21.39 30.15
CA PRO A 7 -1.22 -20.64 29.02
C PRO A 7 -1.13 -21.45 27.73
N LYS A 8 -2.19 -21.42 26.93
CA LYS A 8 -2.24 -22.08 25.61
C LYS A 8 -1.27 -21.36 24.65
N PRO A 9 -0.56 -22.09 23.77
CA PRO A 9 0.25 -21.47 22.74
C PRO A 9 -0.60 -20.57 21.84
N ALA A 10 -0.07 -19.40 21.48
CA ALA A 10 -0.72 -18.52 20.52
C ALA A 10 -0.87 -19.24 19.15
N PRO A 11 -1.97 -19.01 18.42
CA PRO A 11 -2.14 -19.60 17.10
C PRO A 11 -1.01 -19.15 16.15
N PRO A 12 -0.59 -20.01 15.20
CA PRO A 12 0.47 -19.68 14.26
C PRO A 12 0.05 -18.49 13.39
N GLN A 13 0.79 -17.39 13.49
CA GLN A 13 0.55 -16.18 12.73
C GLN A 13 1.01 -16.43 11.28
N ARG A 14 0.07 -16.54 10.34
CA ARG A 14 0.41 -16.69 8.92
C ARG A 14 1.00 -15.38 8.41
N SER A 15 2.20 -15.43 7.83
CA SER A 15 2.77 -14.28 7.14
C SER A 15 2.36 -14.33 5.67
N ILE A 16 1.64 -13.29 5.22
CA ILE A 16 1.25 -13.10 3.83
C ILE A 16 2.02 -11.89 3.31
N ARG A 17 2.59 -12.00 2.11
CA ARG A 17 3.28 -10.90 1.43
C ARG A 17 2.74 -10.76 0.02
N LEU A 18 2.56 -9.51 -0.41
CA LEU A 18 2.26 -9.17 -1.80
C LEU A 18 3.52 -8.59 -2.43
N MET A 19 3.97 -9.22 -3.51
CA MET A 19 5.05 -8.73 -4.36
C MET A 19 4.46 -8.33 -5.70
N LEU A 20 4.66 -7.08 -6.08
CA LEU A 20 4.11 -6.46 -7.27
C LEU A 20 5.25 -6.11 -8.23
N MET A 21 5.19 -6.65 -9.43
CA MET A 21 6.05 -6.24 -10.54
C MET A 21 5.36 -5.17 -11.35
N ILE A 22 5.98 -3.98 -11.46
CA ILE A 22 5.53 -2.93 -12.37
C ILE A 22 6.63 -2.74 -13.40
N GLN A 23 6.38 -3.21 -14.62
CA GLN A 23 7.42 -3.40 -15.64
C GLN A 23 8.53 -4.31 -15.06
N GLU A 24 9.79 -3.85 -15.07
CA GLU A 24 10.95 -4.60 -14.57
C GLU A 24 11.27 -4.30 -13.09
N THR A 25 10.50 -3.44 -12.42
CA THR A 25 10.75 -3.08 -11.01
C THR A 25 9.86 -3.88 -10.07
N GLN A 26 10.50 -4.57 -9.10
CA GLN A 26 9.82 -5.28 -8.03
C GLN A 26 9.52 -4.36 -6.84
N TYR A 27 8.30 -4.48 -6.31
CA TYR A 27 7.87 -3.81 -5.08
C TYR A 27 7.29 -4.82 -4.10
N THR A 28 7.70 -4.74 -2.83
CA THR A 28 6.90 -5.32 -1.74
C THR A 28 5.80 -4.34 -1.38
N VAL A 29 4.55 -4.80 -1.39
CA VAL A 29 3.38 -3.97 -1.07
C VAL A 29 2.90 -4.28 0.34
N ARG A 30 2.67 -3.25 1.14
CA ARG A 30 2.07 -3.37 2.47
C ARG A 30 0.95 -2.36 2.62
N ARG A 31 -0.19 -2.79 3.17
CA ARG A 31 -1.20 -1.85 3.65
C ARG A 31 -0.64 -1.12 4.87
N VAL A 32 -0.84 0.19 4.91
CA VAL A 32 -0.49 1.03 6.07
C VAL A 32 -1.74 1.62 6.68
N ALA A 33 -1.68 1.96 7.97
CA ALA A 33 -2.76 2.67 8.62
C ALA A 33 -2.89 4.07 8.00
N CYS A 34 -4.13 4.49 7.78
CA CYS A 34 -4.47 5.81 7.27
C CYS A 34 -5.54 6.39 8.18
N ASP A 35 -5.44 7.68 8.49
CA ASP A 35 -6.50 8.37 9.19
C ASP A 35 -7.75 8.40 8.29
N PRO A 36 -8.93 7.94 8.77
CA PRO A 36 -10.15 7.91 7.97
C PRO A 36 -10.59 9.26 7.41
N LEU A 37 -10.14 10.38 7.99
CA LEU A 37 -10.41 11.73 7.49
C LEU A 37 -9.51 12.12 6.31
N ILE A 38 -8.38 11.42 6.13
CA ILE A 38 -7.41 11.68 5.04
C ILE A 38 -7.65 10.72 3.88
N GLY A 39 -7.90 9.44 4.15
CA GLY A 39 -8.10 8.45 3.09
C GLY A 39 -8.68 7.13 3.55
N ALA A 40 -9.30 6.42 2.61
CA ALA A 40 -9.97 5.15 2.88
C ALA A 40 -8.98 3.96 2.93
N ARG A 41 -7.91 4.03 2.14
CA ARG A 41 -6.90 2.99 2.00
C ARG A 41 -5.54 3.62 1.71
N ALA A 42 -4.49 3.07 2.29
CA ALA A 42 -3.12 3.48 1.99
C ALA A 42 -2.19 2.26 1.90
N PHE A 43 -1.23 2.35 0.98
CA PHE A 43 -0.28 1.28 0.69
C PHE A 43 1.12 1.85 0.55
N ARG A 44 2.08 1.15 1.17
CA ARG A 44 3.50 1.39 1.02
C ARG A 44 4.09 0.40 0.02
N LEU A 45 4.76 0.92 -0.99
CA LEU A 45 5.49 0.18 -1.99
C LEU A 45 6.99 0.34 -1.71
N LEU A 46 7.66 -0.78 -1.41
CA LEU A 46 9.09 -0.82 -1.15
C LEU A 46 9.80 -1.50 -2.31
N LYS A 47 10.68 -0.76 -3.00
CA LYS A 47 11.60 -1.33 -3.98
C LYS A 47 12.68 -2.18 -3.30
N GLU A 48 13.36 -2.98 -4.12
CA GLU A 48 14.55 -3.73 -3.69
C GLU A 48 15.69 -2.82 -3.21
N ASP A 49 15.87 -1.65 -3.83
CA ASP A 49 16.90 -0.67 -3.47
C ASP A 49 16.62 0.11 -2.17
N GLY A 50 15.51 -0.19 -1.49
CA GLY A 50 15.10 0.51 -0.27
C GLY A 50 14.20 1.73 -0.50
N THR A 51 13.99 2.17 -1.74
CA THR A 51 13.12 3.31 -2.05
C THR A 51 11.68 2.98 -1.69
N LEU A 52 11.05 3.90 -0.95
CA LEU A 52 9.65 3.82 -0.54
C LEU A 52 8.81 4.80 -1.34
N TYR A 53 7.61 4.38 -1.70
CA TYR A 53 6.52 5.24 -2.12
C TYR A 53 5.25 4.87 -1.38
N ASP A 54 4.49 5.86 -0.95
CA ASP A 54 3.17 5.70 -0.38
C ASP A 54 2.10 6.10 -1.41
N VAL A 55 1.04 5.28 -1.50
CA VAL A 55 -0.14 5.54 -2.32
C VAL A 55 -1.37 5.56 -1.41
N ILE A 56 -2.18 6.60 -1.50
CA ILE A 56 -3.36 6.81 -0.68
C ILE A 56 -4.59 7.01 -1.57
N GLN A 57 -5.69 6.35 -1.22
CA GLN A 57 -7.02 6.66 -1.74
C GLN A 57 -7.61 7.81 -0.92
N THR A 58 -7.52 9.04 -1.42
CA THR A 58 -8.17 10.20 -0.82
C THR A 58 -9.62 10.32 -1.31
N PRO A 59 -10.44 11.21 -0.71
CA PRO A 59 -11.78 11.53 -1.23
C PRO A 59 -11.80 12.14 -2.64
N PHE A 60 -10.67 12.69 -3.10
CA PHE A 60 -10.55 13.35 -4.41
C PHE A 60 -9.92 12.45 -5.49
N GLY A 61 -9.52 11.24 -5.10
CA GLY A 61 -8.85 10.29 -5.97
C GLY A 61 -7.57 9.71 -5.36
N PRO A 62 -6.92 8.78 -6.07
CA PRO A 62 -5.65 8.22 -5.64
C PRO A 62 -4.48 9.20 -5.79
N GLU A 63 -3.65 9.30 -4.75
CA GLU A 63 -2.44 10.11 -4.74
C GLU A 63 -1.21 9.25 -4.43
N CYS A 64 -0.06 9.61 -5.01
CA CYS A 64 1.22 8.94 -4.77
C CYS A 64 2.34 9.95 -4.53
N ASP A 65 3.25 9.66 -3.61
CA ASP A 65 4.41 10.52 -3.32
C ASP A 65 5.58 10.36 -4.30
N CYS A 66 5.46 9.49 -5.32
CA CYS A 66 6.57 9.25 -6.24
C CYS A 66 6.82 10.48 -7.15
N PRO A 67 8.08 10.73 -7.56
CA PRO A 67 8.42 11.90 -8.36
C PRO A 67 7.63 12.03 -9.67
N ASP A 68 7.28 10.92 -10.33
CA ASP A 68 6.45 10.97 -11.54
C ASP A 68 5.05 11.52 -11.22
N PHE A 69 4.44 11.09 -10.12
CA PHE A 69 3.12 11.61 -9.73
C PHE A 69 3.20 13.09 -9.38
N VAL A 70 4.06 13.44 -8.41
CA VAL A 70 4.14 14.79 -7.85
C VAL A 70 4.47 15.84 -8.90
N PHE A 71 5.42 15.56 -9.81
CA PHE A 71 5.90 16.56 -10.75
C PHE A 71 5.25 16.49 -12.13
N ARG A 72 4.55 15.40 -12.48
CA ARG A 72 4.05 15.20 -13.86
C ARG A 72 2.58 14.79 -13.96
N ARG A 73 1.95 14.29 -12.89
CA ARG A 73 0.57 13.76 -12.94
C ARG A 73 -0.40 14.54 -12.08
N LEU A 74 0.04 15.05 -10.92
CA LEU A 74 -0.82 15.73 -9.98
C LEU A 74 -1.58 16.88 -10.65
N GLY A 75 -2.91 16.78 -10.67
CA GLY A 75 -3.81 17.76 -11.27
C GLY A 75 -3.82 17.81 -12.81
N ILE A 76 -3.06 16.95 -13.48
CA ILE A 76 -2.90 16.95 -14.95
C ILE A 76 -3.41 15.64 -15.56
N ASP A 77 -3.06 14.50 -14.97
CA ASP A 77 -3.33 13.17 -15.50
C ASP A 77 -4.14 12.34 -14.49
N PRO A 78 -5.44 12.13 -14.72
CA PRO A 78 -6.32 11.44 -13.77
C PRO A 78 -5.99 9.94 -13.62
N ALA A 79 -5.25 9.34 -14.56
CA ALA A 79 -4.81 7.95 -14.45
C ALA A 79 -3.69 7.78 -13.41
N GLY A 80 -2.97 8.86 -13.06
CA GLY A 80 -1.88 8.85 -12.11
C GLY A 80 -0.61 8.16 -12.62
N CYS A 81 0.33 7.95 -11.70
CA CYS A 81 1.60 7.30 -12.00
C CYS A 81 1.44 5.77 -12.12
N LYS A 82 2.50 5.08 -12.56
CA LYS A 82 2.50 3.62 -12.69
C LYS A 82 2.13 2.87 -11.40
N HIS A 83 2.40 3.45 -10.22
CA HIS A 83 2.03 2.86 -8.93
C HIS A 83 0.52 2.89 -8.70
N VAL A 84 -0.12 4.03 -8.97
CA VAL A 84 -1.59 4.18 -8.89
C VAL A 84 -2.25 3.20 -9.85
N GLN A 85 -1.85 3.23 -11.13
CA GLN A 85 -2.42 2.35 -12.16
C GLN A 85 -2.31 0.86 -11.78
N ALA A 86 -1.16 0.44 -11.23
CA ALA A 86 -0.98 -0.94 -10.80
C ALA A 86 -1.86 -1.33 -9.61
N LEU A 87 -2.03 -0.45 -8.61
CA LEU A 87 -2.90 -0.73 -7.47
C LEU A 87 -4.39 -0.73 -7.87
N VAL A 88 -4.79 0.12 -8.82
CA VAL A 88 -6.13 0.09 -9.43
C VAL A 88 -6.36 -1.24 -10.16
N ALA A 89 -5.40 -1.68 -10.97
CA ALA A 89 -5.51 -2.95 -11.69
C ALA A 89 -5.64 -4.18 -10.76
N LEU A 90 -5.09 -4.09 -9.54
CA LEU A 90 -5.21 -5.12 -8.50
C LEU A 90 -6.49 -4.97 -7.64
N GLY A 91 -7.32 -3.94 -7.86
CA GLY A 91 -8.50 -3.66 -7.05
C GLY A 91 -8.19 -3.22 -5.61
N LEU A 92 -6.97 -2.73 -5.37
CA LEU A 92 -6.54 -2.29 -4.04
C LEU A 92 -7.01 -0.87 -3.73
N ILE A 93 -7.13 -0.03 -4.76
CA ILE A 93 -7.69 1.33 -4.74
C ILE A 93 -8.59 1.52 -5.97
N GLU A 94 -9.40 2.57 -5.96
CA GLU A 94 -10.31 2.90 -7.05
C GLU A 94 -9.65 3.93 -8.00
N PRO A 95 -10.01 3.94 -9.30
CA PRO A 95 -9.61 5.01 -10.20
C PRO A 95 -10.24 6.35 -9.78
N SER A 96 -9.63 7.45 -10.24
CA SER A 96 -10.15 8.82 -10.09
C SER A 96 -11.48 9.02 -10.83
#